data_AF-A0A9J7Z1B5-F1
#
_entry.id   AF-A0A9J7Z1B5-F1
#
_cell.length_a   1.000
_cell.length_b   1.000
_cell.length_c   1.000
_cell.angle_alpha   90.00
_cell.angle_beta   90.00
_cell.angle_gamma   90.00
#
_symmetry.space_group_name_H-M   'P 1'
#
loop_
_entity.id
_entity.type
_entity.pdbx_description
1 polymer ?
#
loop_
_entity_poly.entity_id
_entity_poly.type
_entity_poly.pdbx_seq_one_letter_code
_entity_poly.pdbx_strand_id
1 'polypeptide(L)'
;MIPLNISAYIIPATDAHLSEYIAPRDARLAWMSGFTGSAGTAVITQNKAVLWTDSRYWIQAERQMDCNWELQRDGEEQIMRVKLIFYTCPNEVERGTWQMKVDQIRAQISDNPYKPTAVLLSALDETACKHKTAQHKAISCRRVSLNFSVKLLSGQTFQLVSLFSGLFNLRGNDIPFNPFFYSYTLLSMDEIWQVPLFHINSTILSWCAVQFLTNLLHQALRNEVFHLKATAFDNMHGHVDLVVYGLKPDLSTMGEHPSFFPQVRDAVAVMQLLMWLEKKVPEGTENELTAAHFVDQCRSEQKNSRGPSFETISASGPNAALAHYSPSNETARKLSVDEMYLVDSGGQYLDGTTDITRTVHWGKPTDFQKEAYTRVLMGNIEISRTIFPAGTRGVNMEMLGRRALWEVGLNYGHGTGHGVGNYFGVHEWPVGFQSNNIPFQEGMFTSIEPGYYKENDFGIRIEDIAVTVPATTKYGNNYLTFETVSLVPYDRKLINTSLLSPEQLHWLNKYYETIRSMVGPELERQALKEEYDWMMKHTAPFLTAGASAVISSVTLLVTVLPSVLLYNLL
;
A
#
# COMPACT_ATOMS: atom_id res chain seq x y z
N MET A 1 -5.32 -23.92 28.04
CA MET A 1 -5.93 -25.05 27.30
C MET A 1 -6.41 -26.17 28.23
N ILE A 2 -5.55 -26.74 29.10
CA ILE A 2 -5.91 -27.85 30.01
C ILE A 2 -7.08 -27.52 30.99
N PRO A 3 -7.11 -26.33 31.63
CA PRO A 3 -8.21 -26.01 32.56
C PRO A 3 -9.57 -25.80 31.87
N LEU A 4 -9.56 -25.53 30.56
CA LEU A 4 -10.75 -25.24 29.76
C LEU A 4 -11.15 -26.41 28.84
N ASN A 5 -10.46 -27.55 28.93
CA ASN A 5 -10.67 -28.73 28.08
C ASN A 5 -10.66 -28.43 26.56
N ILE A 6 -9.71 -27.58 26.12
CA ILE A 6 -9.57 -27.16 24.71
C ILE A 6 -8.53 -28.05 24.01
N SER A 7 -8.90 -28.61 22.84
CA SER A 7 -8.04 -29.49 22.04
C SER A 7 -7.16 -28.75 21.03
N ALA A 8 -7.62 -27.61 20.53
CA ALA A 8 -6.90 -26.75 19.58
C ALA A 8 -7.31 -25.28 19.75
N TYR A 9 -6.38 -24.37 19.50
CA TYR A 9 -6.56 -22.92 19.59
C TYR A 9 -6.06 -22.26 18.31
N ILE A 10 -6.92 -21.45 17.68
CA ILE A 10 -6.64 -20.79 16.40
C ILE A 10 -6.34 -19.31 16.66
N ILE A 11 -5.24 -18.82 16.09
CA ILE A 11 -4.76 -17.45 16.25
C ILE A 11 -4.62 -16.83 14.85
N PRO A 12 -5.63 -16.10 14.37
CA PRO A 12 -5.51 -15.37 13.11
C PRO A 12 -4.64 -14.12 13.28
N ALA A 13 -3.96 -13.69 12.21
CA ALA A 13 -3.29 -12.38 12.11
C ALA A 13 -4.30 -11.25 11.86
N THR A 14 -5.28 -11.05 12.74
CA THR A 14 -6.30 -10.01 12.54
C THR A 14 -6.90 -9.47 13.84
N ASP A 15 -7.53 -8.30 13.76
CA ASP A 15 -8.28 -7.67 14.84
C ASP A 15 -9.81 -7.81 14.62
N ALA A 16 -10.61 -7.22 15.50
CA ALA A 16 -12.07 -7.24 15.38
C ALA A 16 -12.61 -6.44 14.17
N HIS A 17 -11.74 -5.69 13.48
CA HIS A 17 -12.05 -4.80 12.38
C HIS A 17 -11.55 -5.33 11.03
N LEU A 18 -10.90 -6.50 11.02
CA LEU A 18 -10.20 -7.07 9.86
C LEU A 18 -9.16 -6.09 9.28
N SER A 19 -8.51 -5.34 10.16
CA SER A 19 -7.45 -4.41 9.78
C SER A 19 -6.28 -5.16 9.16
N GLU A 20 -5.67 -4.56 8.15
CA GLU A 20 -4.42 -5.09 7.56
C GLU A 20 -3.25 -4.93 8.53
N TYR A 21 -3.03 -3.71 9.02
CA TYR A 21 -2.07 -3.43 10.08
C TYR A 21 -2.75 -3.63 11.42
N ILE A 22 -2.07 -4.33 12.32
CA ILE A 22 -2.61 -4.71 13.62
C ILE A 22 -1.97 -3.85 14.70
N ALA A 23 -2.79 -3.22 15.53
CA ALA A 23 -2.30 -2.49 16.69
C ALA A 23 -1.56 -3.44 17.65
N PRO A 24 -0.52 -2.99 18.38
CA PRO A 24 0.27 -3.87 19.27
C PRO A 24 -0.56 -4.69 20.27
N ARG A 25 -1.72 -4.16 20.71
CA ARG A 25 -2.67 -4.85 21.60
C ARG A 25 -3.31 -6.09 20.99
N ASP A 26 -3.48 -6.12 19.66
CA ASP A 26 -4.16 -7.18 18.92
C ASP A 26 -3.18 -8.09 18.16
N ALA A 27 -1.87 -7.83 18.24
CA ALA A 27 -0.78 -8.57 17.58
C ALA A 27 -0.50 -9.95 18.23
N ARG A 28 -1.56 -10.74 18.39
CA ARG A 28 -1.60 -12.03 19.11
C ARG A 28 -0.75 -13.11 18.43
N LEU A 29 -0.75 -13.14 17.09
CA LEU A 29 0.06 -14.09 16.32
C LEU A 29 1.55 -13.84 16.59
N ALA A 30 2.01 -12.61 16.38
CA ALA A 30 3.40 -12.21 16.62
C ALA A 30 3.84 -12.45 18.05
N TRP A 31 2.99 -12.13 19.04
CA TRP A 31 3.30 -12.41 20.44
C TRP A 31 3.50 -13.91 20.72
N MET A 32 2.73 -14.77 20.05
CA MET A 32 2.75 -16.20 20.30
C MET A 32 3.85 -16.95 19.54
N SER A 33 4.12 -16.57 18.29
CA SER A 33 5.05 -17.29 17.40
C SER A 33 6.37 -16.56 17.14
N GLY A 34 6.47 -15.27 17.47
CA GLY A 34 7.56 -14.41 17.02
C GLY A 34 7.46 -13.95 15.56
N PHE A 35 6.54 -14.51 14.78
CA PHE A 35 6.34 -14.16 13.37
C PHE A 35 5.58 -12.84 13.23
N THR A 36 6.19 -11.86 12.57
CA THR A 36 5.66 -10.48 12.43
C THR A 36 5.11 -10.16 11.05
N GLY A 37 4.94 -11.15 10.16
CA GLY A 37 4.33 -10.92 8.85
C GLY A 37 2.85 -10.55 8.98
N SER A 38 2.33 -9.77 8.02
CA SER A 38 0.95 -9.28 8.05
C SER A 38 -0.09 -10.35 7.69
N ALA A 39 0.32 -11.45 7.05
CA ALA A 39 -0.55 -12.56 6.71
C ALA A 39 -0.13 -13.84 7.42
N GLY A 40 -1.05 -14.46 8.15
CA GLY A 40 -0.87 -15.80 8.65
C GLY A 40 -1.97 -16.27 9.61
N THR A 41 -2.03 -17.58 9.81
CA THR A 41 -2.89 -18.19 10.82
C THR A 41 -2.09 -19.25 11.58
N ALA A 42 -2.07 -19.16 12.90
CA ALA A 42 -1.49 -20.19 13.75
C ALA A 42 -2.56 -21.11 14.32
N VAL A 43 -2.21 -22.39 14.48
CA VAL A 43 -2.98 -23.39 15.20
C VAL A 43 -2.08 -24.05 16.23
N ILE A 44 -2.49 -23.99 17.49
CA ILE A 44 -1.79 -24.63 18.62
C ILE A 44 -2.68 -25.75 19.15
N THR A 45 -2.10 -26.93 19.32
CA THR A 45 -2.72 -28.07 20.00
C THR A 45 -1.96 -28.41 21.27
N GLN A 46 -2.39 -29.47 21.97
CA GLN A 46 -1.66 -29.98 23.13
C GLN A 46 -0.23 -30.46 22.81
N ASN A 47 0.09 -30.72 21.54
CA ASN A 47 1.36 -31.35 21.15
C ASN A 47 2.06 -30.73 19.94
N LYS A 48 1.47 -29.73 19.27
CA LYS A 48 2.02 -29.08 18.08
C LYS A 48 1.65 -27.60 18.01
N ALA A 49 2.51 -26.79 17.41
CA ALA A 49 2.23 -25.43 16.98
C ALA A 49 2.57 -25.31 15.49
N VAL A 50 1.62 -24.83 14.70
CA VAL A 50 1.73 -24.79 13.24
C VAL A 50 1.29 -23.43 12.73
N LEU A 51 2.01 -22.83 11.79
CA LEU A 51 1.70 -21.53 11.19
C LEU A 51 1.57 -21.65 9.68
N TRP A 52 0.44 -21.19 9.14
CA TRP A 52 0.22 -21.01 7.70
C TRP A 52 0.51 -19.57 7.30
N THR A 53 1.23 -19.39 6.20
CA THR A 53 1.42 -18.09 5.55
C THR A 53 1.73 -18.28 4.07
N ASP A 54 1.55 -17.20 3.30
CA ASP A 54 1.76 -17.19 1.87
C ASP A 54 3.25 -16.99 1.48
N SER A 55 3.53 -17.12 0.19
CA SER A 55 4.89 -17.12 -0.38
C SER A 55 5.71 -15.87 -0.11
N ARG A 56 5.07 -14.76 0.28
CA ARG A 56 5.75 -13.52 0.64
C ARG A 56 6.53 -13.64 1.94
N TYR A 57 6.12 -14.56 2.82
CA TYR A 57 6.58 -14.63 4.20
C TYR A 57 7.27 -15.95 4.57
N TRP A 58 7.44 -16.91 3.66
CA TRP A 58 8.05 -18.20 4.00
C TRP A 58 9.45 -18.06 4.61
N ILE A 59 10.33 -17.30 3.96
CA ILE A 59 11.70 -17.08 4.44
C ILE A 59 11.69 -16.29 5.76
N GLN A 60 10.79 -15.31 5.90
CA GLN A 60 10.65 -14.55 7.13
C GLN A 60 10.18 -15.45 8.29
N ALA A 61 9.19 -16.31 8.06
CA ALA A 61 8.67 -17.21 9.06
C ALA A 61 9.72 -18.23 9.52
N GLU A 62 10.52 -18.78 8.59
CA GLU A 62 11.65 -19.68 8.93
C GLU A 62 12.72 -18.99 9.78
N ARG A 63 12.92 -17.68 9.61
CA ARG A 63 13.90 -16.90 10.37
C ARG A 63 13.39 -16.45 11.73
N GLN A 64 12.09 -16.17 11.85
CA GLN A 64 11.50 -15.56 13.05
C GLN A 64 10.92 -16.58 14.04
N MET A 65 10.41 -17.71 13.55
CA MET A 65 9.84 -18.73 14.42
C MET A 65 10.93 -19.61 15.03
N ASP A 66 10.72 -20.05 16.27
CA ASP A 66 11.61 -21.01 16.93
C ASP A 66 11.32 -22.47 16.51
N CYS A 67 12.10 -23.42 17.04
CA CYS A 67 11.97 -24.84 16.70
C CYS A 67 10.68 -25.52 17.21
N ASN A 68 9.82 -24.82 17.97
CA ASN A 68 8.52 -25.34 18.40
C ASN A 68 7.45 -25.23 17.32
N TRP A 69 7.69 -24.42 16.28
CA TRP A 69 6.74 -24.15 15.21
C TRP A 69 7.04 -24.93 13.93
N GLU A 70 5.99 -25.49 13.34
CA GLU A 70 6.02 -26.05 11.99
C GLU A 70 5.45 -25.01 10.99
N LEU A 71 6.24 -24.59 10.00
CA LEU A 71 5.77 -23.73 8.92
C LEU A 71 4.98 -24.54 7.89
N GLN A 72 3.83 -24.02 7.47
CA GLN A 72 3.03 -24.54 6.38
C GLN A 72 2.94 -23.47 5.28
N ARG A 73 3.36 -23.87 4.08
CA ARG A 73 3.46 -22.99 2.93
C ARG A 73 2.17 -23.04 2.12
N ASP A 74 1.39 -21.97 2.17
CA ASP A 74 0.14 -21.89 1.41
C ASP A 74 0.42 -21.96 -0.10
N GLY A 75 -0.19 -22.94 -0.80
CA GLY A 75 -0.07 -23.10 -2.26
C GLY A 75 0.85 -24.22 -2.74
N GLU A 76 1.59 -24.93 -1.86
CA GLU A 76 2.30 -26.16 -2.23
C GLU A 76 1.40 -27.41 -2.08
N GLU A 77 1.28 -28.23 -3.14
CA GLU A 77 0.37 -29.40 -3.20
C GLU A 77 0.70 -30.55 -2.21
N GLN A 78 1.79 -30.48 -1.45
CA GLN A 78 2.23 -31.54 -0.53
C GLN A 78 1.94 -31.22 0.93
N ILE A 79 0.66 -31.22 1.29
CA ILE A 79 0.25 -31.06 2.68
C ILE A 79 0.56 -32.35 3.45
N MET A 80 1.49 -32.26 4.41
CA MET A 80 1.46 -33.11 5.61
C MET A 80 0.07 -32.94 6.23
N ARG A 81 -0.85 -33.85 5.90
CA ARG A 81 -2.11 -34.04 6.62
C ARG A 81 -1.77 -34.56 8.01
N VAL A 82 -1.24 -33.70 8.87
CA VAL A 82 -1.47 -33.86 10.30
C VAL A 82 -3.00 -33.97 10.40
N LYS A 83 -3.50 -35.10 10.91
CA LYS A 83 -4.92 -35.31 11.22
C LYS A 83 -5.39 -34.39 12.37
N LEU A 84 -4.97 -33.14 12.36
CA LEU A 84 -5.82 -32.04 12.77
C LEU A 84 -6.75 -31.80 11.60
N ILE A 85 -8.01 -32.18 11.79
CA ILE A 85 -9.05 -31.96 10.79
C ILE A 85 -9.15 -30.46 10.59
N PHE A 86 -8.50 -29.97 9.54
CA PHE A 86 -8.68 -28.62 9.05
C PHE A 86 -10.15 -28.46 8.73
N TYR A 87 -10.78 -27.53 9.42
CA TYR A 87 -12.01 -26.95 8.95
C TYR A 87 -11.67 -25.99 7.81
N THR A 88 -11.36 -26.55 6.63
CA THR A 88 -11.10 -25.75 5.44
C THR A 88 -12.40 -25.15 4.97
N CYS A 89 -12.43 -23.82 4.91
CA CYS A 89 -13.45 -23.06 4.21
C CYS A 89 -13.23 -23.32 2.71
N PRO A 90 -14.21 -23.84 1.95
CA PRO A 90 -14.05 -24.06 0.51
C PRO A 90 -13.70 -22.76 -0.22
N ASN A 91 -12.95 -22.85 -1.33
CA ASN A 91 -12.52 -21.69 -2.13
C ASN A 91 -13.67 -20.77 -2.58
N GLU A 92 -14.91 -21.27 -2.59
CA GLU A 92 -16.12 -20.49 -2.88
C GLU A 92 -16.49 -19.47 -1.78
N VAL A 93 -15.86 -19.57 -0.59
CA VAL A 93 -16.22 -18.84 0.64
C VAL A 93 -15.08 -17.93 1.15
N GLU A 94 -13.96 -17.83 0.43
CA GLU A 94 -12.94 -16.79 0.68
C GLU A 94 -13.54 -15.37 0.65
N ARG A 95 -14.69 -15.22 -0.02
CA ARG A 95 -15.47 -13.98 -0.18
C ARG A 95 -16.58 -13.76 0.87
N GLY A 96 -16.69 -14.66 1.87
CA GLY A 96 -17.73 -14.60 2.93
C GLY A 96 -17.28 -13.84 4.19
N THR A 97 -18.25 -13.37 4.97
CA THR A 97 -18.00 -12.69 6.26
C THR A 97 -17.41 -13.65 7.30
N TRP A 98 -16.78 -13.11 8.36
CA TRP A 98 -16.23 -13.93 9.45
C TRP A 98 -17.26 -14.88 10.07
N GLN A 99 -18.51 -14.46 10.21
CA GLN A 99 -19.62 -15.30 10.68
C GLN A 99 -19.88 -16.48 9.74
N MET A 100 -19.84 -16.30 8.41
CA MET A 100 -19.99 -17.42 7.47
C MET A 100 -18.85 -18.44 7.62
N LYS A 101 -17.63 -17.96 7.86
CA LYS A 101 -16.45 -18.82 8.11
C LYS A 101 -16.62 -19.58 9.44
N VAL A 102 -17.04 -18.89 10.50
CA VAL A 102 -17.31 -19.48 11.82
C VAL A 102 -18.47 -20.48 11.77
N ASP A 103 -19.55 -20.19 11.05
CA ASP A 103 -20.72 -21.08 10.94
C ASP A 103 -20.40 -22.33 10.11
N GLN A 104 -19.55 -22.22 9.09
CA GLN A 104 -19.03 -23.38 8.38
C GLN A 104 -18.05 -24.19 9.24
N ILE A 105 -17.16 -23.55 9.97
CA ILE A 105 -16.30 -24.23 10.95
C ILE A 105 -17.19 -24.97 11.95
N ARG A 106 -18.26 -24.35 12.47
CA ARG A 106 -19.25 -24.98 13.37
C ARG A 106 -20.01 -26.14 12.71
N ALA A 107 -20.41 -26.02 11.45
CA ALA A 107 -21.06 -27.10 10.71
C ALA A 107 -20.12 -28.30 10.54
N GLN A 108 -18.87 -28.06 10.15
CA GLN A 108 -17.87 -29.11 10.02
C GLN A 108 -17.47 -29.68 11.40
N ILE A 109 -17.49 -28.88 12.48
CA ILE A 109 -17.37 -29.36 13.86
C ILE A 109 -18.46 -30.36 14.21
N SER A 110 -19.70 -30.07 13.85
CA SER A 110 -20.85 -30.94 14.10
C SER A 110 -20.72 -32.29 13.37
N ASP A 111 -20.18 -32.29 12.15
CA ASP A 111 -20.02 -33.48 11.31
C ASP A 111 -18.72 -34.26 11.58
N ASN A 112 -17.86 -33.76 12.48
CA ASN A 112 -16.59 -34.39 12.80
C ASN A 112 -16.80 -35.61 13.73
N PRO A 113 -16.23 -36.80 13.42
CA PRO A 113 -16.38 -38.00 14.26
C PRO A 113 -15.84 -37.84 15.69
N TYR A 114 -14.94 -36.88 15.92
CA TYR A 114 -14.40 -36.55 17.25
C TYR A 114 -15.21 -35.48 18.01
N LYS A 115 -16.23 -34.89 17.37
CA LYS A 115 -17.17 -33.92 17.97
C LYS A 115 -16.52 -32.88 18.88
N PRO A 116 -15.56 -32.07 18.39
CA PRO A 116 -14.94 -31.05 19.23
C PRO A 116 -16.00 -30.07 19.76
N THR A 117 -15.96 -29.77 21.06
CA THR A 117 -17.06 -29.08 21.75
C THR A 117 -16.91 -27.56 21.80
N ALA A 118 -15.76 -27.00 21.41
CA ALA A 118 -15.53 -25.56 21.35
C ALA A 118 -14.34 -25.22 20.44
N VAL A 119 -14.48 -24.14 19.66
CA VAL A 119 -13.37 -23.38 19.07
C VAL A 119 -13.33 -22.06 19.81
N LEU A 120 -12.27 -21.84 20.59
CA LEU A 120 -12.09 -20.60 21.32
C LEU A 120 -11.32 -19.63 20.42
N LEU A 121 -11.97 -18.54 20.05
CA LEU A 121 -11.33 -17.38 19.42
C LEU A 121 -11.18 -16.32 20.52
N SER A 122 -9.94 -15.91 20.77
CA SER A 122 -9.49 -14.92 21.77
C SER A 122 -9.83 -15.21 23.25
N ALA A 123 -8.90 -15.83 23.96
CA ALA A 123 -8.74 -15.70 25.43
C ALA A 123 -7.39 -15.06 25.82
N LEU A 124 -6.68 -14.45 24.87
CA LEU A 124 -5.36 -13.87 25.11
C LEU A 124 -5.38 -12.53 25.85
N ASP A 125 -6.55 -11.90 25.99
CA ASP A 125 -6.66 -10.58 26.62
C ASP A 125 -6.28 -10.63 28.12
N GLU A 126 -6.48 -11.76 28.81
CA GLU A 126 -6.13 -11.89 30.24
C GLU A 126 -4.61 -11.99 30.51
N THR A 127 -3.82 -12.49 29.55
CA THR A 127 -2.36 -12.64 29.71
C THR A 127 -1.56 -11.49 29.08
N ALA A 128 -2.08 -10.86 28.02
CA ALA A 128 -1.41 -9.74 27.33
C ALA A 128 -1.53 -8.40 28.09
N CYS A 129 -2.52 -8.24 28.98
CA CYS A 129 -2.82 -7.01 29.72
C CYS A 129 -1.76 -6.54 30.74
N LYS A 130 -0.58 -7.16 30.83
CA LYS A 130 0.51 -6.69 31.72
C LYS A 130 1.37 -5.57 31.12
N HIS A 131 1.19 -5.21 29.85
CA HIS A 131 1.86 -4.04 29.27
C HIS A 131 1.07 -2.75 29.46
N LYS A 132 1.76 -1.73 29.96
CA LYS A 132 1.27 -0.40 30.34
C LYS A 132 0.33 0.18 29.28
N THR A 133 -0.83 0.64 29.72
CA THR A 133 -1.70 1.57 28.99
C THR A 133 -0.87 2.74 28.47
N ALA A 134 -0.72 2.82 27.15
CA ALA A 134 -0.17 4.01 26.51
C ALA A 134 -1.08 5.19 26.85
N GLN A 135 -0.50 6.27 27.39
CA GLN A 135 -1.21 7.54 27.56
C GLN A 135 -1.53 8.09 26.18
N HIS A 136 -2.76 7.92 25.70
CA HIS A 136 -3.19 8.46 24.42
C HIS A 136 -3.23 10.00 24.48
N LYS A 137 -2.43 10.65 23.62
CA LYS A 137 -2.47 12.10 23.38
C LYS A 137 -3.71 12.47 22.57
N ALA A 138 -4.27 13.64 22.87
CA ALA A 138 -5.52 14.15 22.32
C ALA A 138 -5.57 14.15 20.77
N ILE A 139 -6.71 13.69 20.24
CA ILE A 139 -7.08 13.65 18.82
C ILE A 139 -7.10 15.06 18.23
N SER A 140 -6.33 15.29 17.17
CA SER A 140 -6.36 16.51 16.35
C SER A 140 -7.17 16.24 15.08
N CYS A 141 -8.40 16.77 15.00
CA CYS A 141 -9.26 16.62 13.82
C CYS A 141 -9.26 17.93 13.00
N ARG A 142 -9.07 17.83 11.67
CA ARG A 142 -9.19 18.97 10.75
C ARG A 142 -10.13 18.60 9.60
N ARG A 143 -10.99 19.54 9.24
CA ARG A 143 -12.05 19.43 8.22
C ARG A 143 -11.47 19.20 6.82
N VAL A 144 -11.86 18.12 6.17
CA VAL A 144 -11.78 17.94 4.70
C VAL A 144 -13.22 17.81 4.20
N SER A 145 -13.63 18.69 3.29
CA SER A 145 -15.00 18.72 2.77
C SER A 145 -15.13 17.65 1.67
N LEU A 146 -15.90 16.60 1.92
CA LEU A 146 -16.33 15.64 0.88
C LEU A 146 -17.85 15.55 0.93
N ASN A 147 -18.51 15.82 -0.20
CA ASN A 147 -19.95 15.68 -0.35
C ASN A 147 -20.28 14.20 -0.62
N PHE A 148 -21.07 13.58 0.26
CA PHE A 148 -21.52 12.19 0.10
C PHE A 148 -23.00 12.14 -0.30
N SER A 149 -23.35 11.21 -1.20
CA SER A 149 -24.74 10.85 -1.49
C SER A 149 -24.92 9.35 -1.21
N VAL A 150 -25.70 9.01 -0.19
CA VAL A 150 -26.03 7.63 0.19
C VAL A 150 -27.46 7.35 -0.27
N LYS A 151 -27.67 6.29 -1.04
CA LYS A 151 -29.01 5.84 -1.45
C LYS A 151 -29.30 4.51 -0.76
N LEU A 152 -29.98 4.54 0.38
CA LEU A 152 -30.32 3.32 1.13
C LEU A 152 -31.45 2.55 0.42
N LEU A 153 -31.26 1.24 0.22
CA LEU A 153 -32.32 0.33 -0.18
C LEU A 153 -33.13 -0.07 1.07
N SER A 154 -34.45 -0.16 0.98
CA SER A 154 -35.34 -0.34 2.14
C SER A 154 -35.06 -1.65 2.88
N GLY A 155 -34.87 -1.58 4.21
CA GLY A 155 -35.00 -2.71 5.13
C GLY A 155 -33.73 -3.45 5.55
N GLN A 156 -32.52 -2.92 5.30
CA GLN A 156 -31.27 -3.54 5.73
C GLN A 156 -30.57 -2.75 6.86
N THR A 157 -30.02 -3.48 7.83
CA THR A 157 -29.12 -2.95 8.87
C THR A 157 -27.68 -3.25 8.46
N PHE A 158 -26.82 -2.24 8.40
CA PHE A 158 -25.45 -2.39 7.90
C PHE A 158 -24.44 -2.40 9.04
N GLN A 159 -23.56 -3.39 9.05
CA GLN A 159 -22.37 -3.43 9.89
C GLN A 159 -21.16 -3.49 8.95
N LEU A 160 -20.42 -2.39 8.87
CA LEU A 160 -19.15 -2.33 8.18
C LEU A 160 -18.17 -1.64 9.13
N VAL A 161 -16.89 -1.95 9.00
CA VAL A 161 -15.96 -1.73 10.10
C VAL A 161 -14.68 -1.01 9.68
N SER A 162 -14.36 -0.95 8.38
CA SER A 162 -13.18 -0.23 7.86
C SER A 162 -13.47 1.11 7.17
N LEU A 163 -14.70 1.39 6.72
CA LEU A 163 -15.02 2.54 5.81
C LEU A 163 -15.38 3.88 6.50
N PHE A 164 -15.40 3.96 7.83
CA PHE A 164 -16.21 5.01 8.51
C PHE A 164 -15.46 6.30 8.82
N SER A 165 -14.13 6.31 8.78
CA SER A 165 -13.35 7.55 8.85
C SER A 165 -13.66 8.43 7.61
N GLY A 166 -13.85 7.79 6.44
CA GLY A 166 -14.32 8.42 5.22
C GLY A 166 -15.71 9.05 5.37
N LEU A 167 -16.72 8.26 5.80
CA LEU A 167 -18.12 8.70 5.87
C LEU A 167 -18.34 9.97 6.69
N PHE A 168 -17.67 10.09 7.84
CA PHE A 168 -17.82 11.23 8.74
C PHE A 168 -16.74 12.30 8.55
N ASN A 169 -15.83 12.14 7.58
CA ASN A 169 -14.64 12.98 7.42
C ASN A 169 -13.83 13.11 8.73
N LEU A 170 -13.77 12.03 9.52
CA LEU A 170 -12.99 11.93 10.76
C LEU A 170 -11.75 11.08 10.50
N ARG A 171 -10.69 11.29 11.29
CA ARG A 171 -9.44 10.52 11.20
C ARG A 171 -8.88 10.26 12.61
N GLY A 172 -8.13 9.18 12.75
CA GLY A 172 -7.57 8.72 14.03
C GLY A 172 -6.13 8.26 13.90
N ASN A 173 -5.63 7.59 14.93
CA ASN A 173 -4.26 7.06 15.00
C ASN A 173 -4.18 5.80 15.89
N ASP A 174 -5.27 5.04 15.99
CA ASP A 174 -5.32 3.83 16.84
C ASP A 174 -4.59 2.65 16.20
N ILE A 175 -4.51 2.65 14.87
CA ILE A 175 -3.84 1.63 14.06
C ILE A 175 -2.56 2.25 13.48
N PRO A 176 -1.39 1.60 13.61
CA PRO A 176 -0.16 2.09 12.97
C PRO A 176 -0.36 2.31 11.47
N PHE A 177 0.21 3.41 10.96
CA PHE A 177 0.22 3.81 9.53
C PHE A 177 -1.14 4.18 8.91
N ASN A 178 -2.23 3.65 9.45
CA ASN A 178 -3.58 3.92 9.00
C ASN A 178 -4.24 5.01 9.87
N PRO A 179 -4.78 6.10 9.29
CA PRO A 179 -5.40 7.19 10.04
C PRO A 179 -6.81 6.82 10.54
N PHE A 180 -6.94 5.65 11.18
CA PHE A 180 -8.16 5.04 11.66
C PHE A 180 -8.30 5.14 13.18
N PHE A 181 -9.53 5.04 13.67
CA PHE A 181 -9.84 4.91 15.08
C PHE A 181 -10.88 3.80 15.28
N TYR A 182 -10.79 3.09 16.40
CA TYR A 182 -11.69 1.98 16.74
C TYR A 182 -13.10 2.50 16.99
N SER A 183 -14.05 2.12 16.13
CA SER A 183 -15.46 2.46 16.27
C SER A 183 -16.37 1.47 15.53
N TYR A 184 -17.64 1.45 15.95
CA TYR A 184 -18.73 0.84 15.18
C TYR A 184 -19.75 1.91 14.83
N THR A 185 -20.36 1.79 13.65
CA THR A 185 -21.46 2.68 13.22
C THR A 185 -22.67 1.83 12.84
N LEU A 186 -23.83 2.22 13.36
CA LEU A 186 -25.13 1.67 13.00
C LEU A 186 -25.89 2.71 12.17
N LEU A 187 -26.23 2.35 10.94
CA LEU A 187 -27.05 3.17 10.04
C LEU A 187 -28.47 2.58 9.99
N SER A 188 -29.47 3.41 10.28
CA SER A 188 -30.88 3.12 10.01
C SER A 188 -31.42 4.11 8.98
N MET A 189 -32.62 3.85 8.44
CA MET A 189 -33.24 4.76 7.47
C MET A 189 -33.53 6.16 8.05
N ASP A 190 -33.70 6.24 9.37
CA ASP A 190 -34.13 7.45 10.07
C ASP A 190 -33.04 8.04 10.98
N GLU A 191 -32.01 7.26 11.35
CA GLU A 191 -31.01 7.63 12.34
C GLU A 191 -29.61 7.06 12.02
N ILE A 192 -28.58 7.78 12.47
CA ILE A 192 -27.18 7.37 12.38
C ILE A 192 -26.58 7.35 13.79
N TRP A 193 -26.10 6.19 14.24
CA TRP A 193 -25.48 6.02 15.55
C TRP A 193 -24.01 5.63 15.40
N GLN A 194 -23.10 6.50 15.84
CA GLN A 194 -21.67 6.16 15.94
C GLN A 194 -21.32 5.88 17.40
N VAL A 195 -20.72 4.72 17.66
CA VAL A 195 -20.28 4.31 19.00
C VAL A 195 -18.75 4.19 18.96
N PRO A 196 -18.02 5.23 19.38
CA PRO A 196 -16.58 5.14 19.56
C PRO A 196 -16.27 4.30 20.80
N LEU A 197 -15.25 3.44 20.70
CA LEU A 197 -14.89 2.54 21.79
C LEU A 197 -14.07 3.23 22.90
N PHE A 198 -13.49 4.41 22.64
CA PHE A 198 -12.67 5.17 23.60
C PHE A 198 -12.87 6.70 23.52
N HIS A 199 -12.42 7.41 24.57
CA HIS A 199 -12.65 8.82 24.88
C HIS A 199 -12.50 9.79 23.68
N ILE A 200 -13.59 10.48 23.36
CA ILE A 200 -13.64 11.61 22.42
C ILE A 200 -13.26 12.91 23.16
N ASN A 201 -12.46 13.78 22.55
CA ASN A 201 -12.14 15.12 23.08
C ASN A 201 -13.38 16.07 23.03
N SER A 202 -13.48 17.00 23.99
CA SER A 202 -14.59 17.98 24.13
C SER A 202 -14.81 18.85 22.88
N THR A 203 -13.78 19.03 22.04
CA THR A 203 -13.88 19.77 20.78
C THR A 203 -14.65 19.02 19.69
N ILE A 204 -14.72 17.69 19.74
CA ILE A 204 -15.51 16.87 18.79
C ILE A 204 -16.97 16.77 19.27
N LEU A 205 -17.19 16.75 20.60
CA LEU A 205 -18.51 16.78 21.21
C LEU A 205 -19.34 17.98 20.75
N SER A 206 -18.73 19.16 20.55
CA SER A 206 -19.44 20.34 20.03
C SER A 206 -19.83 20.25 18.55
N TRP A 207 -19.24 19.34 17.77
CA TRP A 207 -19.55 19.14 16.35
C TRP A 207 -20.56 18.02 16.14
N CYS A 208 -20.42 16.91 16.86
CA CYS A 208 -21.52 15.95 16.98
C CYS A 208 -22.77 16.69 17.48
N ALA A 209 -22.66 17.52 18.53
CA ALA A 209 -23.77 18.30 19.11
C ALA A 209 -24.68 19.04 18.11
N VAL A 210 -24.19 19.47 16.94
CA VAL A 210 -25.02 20.22 15.98
C VAL A 210 -25.99 19.31 15.19
N GLN A 211 -25.79 17.98 15.21
CA GLN A 211 -26.78 16.99 14.78
C GLN A 211 -27.24 16.04 15.89
N PHE A 212 -26.63 16.10 17.08
CA PHE A 212 -26.74 15.06 18.12
C PHE A 212 -27.48 15.50 19.39
N LEU A 213 -27.88 16.77 19.54
CA LEU A 213 -28.33 17.30 20.85
C LEU A 213 -29.77 17.85 20.94
N THR A 214 -30.66 17.55 20.01
CA THR A 214 -32.10 17.86 20.20
C THR A 214 -32.91 16.72 20.82
N ASN A 215 -32.47 15.45 20.76
CA ASN A 215 -33.22 14.33 21.34
C ASN A 215 -32.60 13.74 22.63
N LEU A 216 -31.28 13.84 22.82
CA LEU A 216 -30.62 13.26 24.00
C LEU A 216 -30.92 14.02 25.30
N LEU A 217 -31.21 15.33 25.25
CA LEU A 217 -31.57 16.09 26.46
C LEU A 217 -33.04 15.92 26.88
N HIS A 218 -33.93 15.45 25.99
CA HIS A 218 -35.32 15.15 26.34
C HIS A 218 -35.55 13.70 26.78
N GLN A 219 -34.68 12.75 26.40
CA GLN A 219 -34.78 11.36 26.84
C GLN A 219 -33.85 11.00 28.01
N ALA A 220 -32.72 11.68 28.21
CA ALA A 220 -31.82 11.42 29.35
C ALA A 220 -32.37 11.86 30.73
N LEU A 221 -33.55 12.51 30.78
CA LEU A 221 -34.24 12.87 32.03
C LEU A 221 -35.27 11.81 32.50
N ARG A 222 -35.38 10.66 31.83
CA ARG A 222 -36.09 9.50 32.40
C ARG A 222 -35.13 8.35 32.60
N ASN A 223 -34.86 8.12 33.89
CA ASN A 223 -34.15 6.98 34.47
C ASN A 223 -34.52 5.63 33.82
N GLU A 224 -33.79 5.15 32.82
CA GLU A 224 -33.60 3.71 32.58
C GLU A 224 -32.19 3.46 32.02
N VAL A 225 -31.37 2.86 32.89
CA VAL A 225 -30.12 2.21 32.54
C VAL A 225 -30.47 1.06 31.59
N PHE A 226 -30.22 1.23 30.29
CA PHE A 226 -30.34 0.13 29.34
C PHE A 226 -29.22 -0.89 29.58
N HIS A 227 -29.56 -1.93 30.35
CA HIS A 227 -28.86 -3.20 30.33
C HIS A 227 -29.04 -3.84 28.94
N LEU A 228 -28.19 -3.47 27.99
CA LEU A 228 -27.93 -4.29 26.82
C LEU A 228 -27.26 -5.58 27.31
N LYS A 229 -28.06 -6.62 27.58
CA LYS A 229 -27.55 -7.97 27.76
C LYS A 229 -26.76 -8.35 26.50
N ALA A 230 -25.56 -8.91 26.71
CA ALA A 230 -24.66 -9.42 25.68
C ALA A 230 -25.33 -10.38 24.66
N THR A 231 -26.53 -10.88 24.96
CA THR A 231 -27.37 -11.71 24.07
C THR A 231 -28.02 -10.95 22.89
N ALA A 232 -28.01 -9.61 22.87
CA ALA A 232 -28.58 -8.84 21.76
C ALA A 232 -27.66 -8.80 20.51
N PHE A 233 -26.36 -9.03 20.69
CA PHE A 233 -25.41 -9.16 19.56
C PHE A 233 -25.52 -10.51 18.84
N ASP A 234 -26.01 -11.56 19.51
CA ASP A 234 -26.21 -12.91 18.98
C ASP A 234 -27.48 -13.08 18.13
N ASN A 235 -28.20 -12.01 17.78
CA ASN A 235 -29.47 -12.12 17.03
C ASN A 235 -29.67 -11.11 15.88
N MET A 236 -28.70 -10.24 15.57
CA MET A 236 -28.76 -9.36 14.39
C MET A 236 -28.17 -10.08 13.16
N HIS A 237 -28.86 -11.15 12.73
CA HIS A 237 -28.40 -12.13 11.74
C HIS A 237 -29.20 -12.08 10.43
N GLY A 238 -29.22 -10.91 9.77
CA GLY A 238 -29.76 -10.76 8.42
C GLY A 238 -28.65 -10.66 7.37
N HIS A 239 -28.89 -11.19 6.17
CA HIS A 239 -28.03 -10.96 4.98
C HIS A 239 -27.68 -9.47 4.84
N VAL A 240 -26.39 -9.16 4.90
CA VAL A 240 -25.87 -7.82 4.58
C VAL A 240 -25.25 -7.90 3.19
N ASP A 241 -25.93 -7.34 2.19
CA ASP A 241 -25.33 -7.11 0.89
C ASP A 241 -24.31 -5.97 1.04
N LEU A 242 -23.03 -6.28 0.82
CA LEU A 242 -21.97 -5.28 0.76
C LEU A 242 -22.13 -4.45 -0.53
N VAL A 243 -22.90 -3.37 -0.45
CA VAL A 243 -22.95 -2.37 -1.52
C VAL A 243 -21.89 -1.29 -1.22
N VAL A 244 -20.69 -1.46 -1.76
CA VAL A 244 -19.69 -0.39 -1.78
C VAL A 244 -20.15 0.67 -2.77
N TYR A 245 -20.66 1.79 -2.26
CA TYR A 245 -20.76 3.00 -3.06
C TYR A 245 -19.34 3.55 -3.23
N GLY A 246 -18.84 3.52 -4.48
CA GLY A 246 -17.60 4.19 -4.82
C GLY A 246 -17.66 5.63 -4.35
N LEU A 247 -16.77 6.00 -3.44
CA LEU A 247 -16.61 7.37 -3.00
C LEU A 247 -16.03 8.13 -4.19
N LYS A 248 -16.85 8.92 -4.88
CA LYS A 248 -16.34 9.89 -5.85
C LYS A 248 -15.89 11.10 -5.04
N PRO A 249 -14.59 11.36 -4.85
CA PRO A 249 -14.17 12.61 -4.24
C PRO A 249 -14.75 13.77 -5.06
N ASP A 250 -15.29 14.77 -4.37
CA ASP A 250 -15.74 16.00 -5.01
C ASP A 250 -14.52 16.83 -5.40
N LEU A 251 -13.90 16.44 -6.52
CA LEU A 251 -12.73 17.09 -7.11
C LEU A 251 -13.03 18.52 -7.60
N SER A 252 -14.30 18.97 -7.60
CA SER A 252 -14.70 20.30 -8.09
C SER A 252 -14.30 21.44 -7.17
N THR A 253 -13.97 21.15 -5.90
CA THR A 253 -13.61 22.15 -4.89
C THR A 253 -12.10 22.39 -4.74
N MET A 254 -11.28 21.62 -5.46
CA MET A 254 -9.82 21.71 -5.43
C MET A 254 -9.35 22.01 -6.85
N GLY A 255 -8.50 23.03 -7.03
CA GLY A 255 -8.11 23.58 -8.35
C GLY A 255 -7.49 22.55 -9.30
N GLU A 256 -7.12 22.98 -10.51
CA GLU A 256 -6.58 22.10 -11.57
C GLU A 256 -5.45 21.20 -11.02
N HIS A 257 -5.67 19.88 -11.06
CA HIS A 257 -4.78 18.78 -10.63
C HIS A 257 -4.56 18.52 -9.10
N PRO A 258 -5.62 18.32 -8.29
CA PRO A 258 -5.51 18.08 -6.83
C PRO A 258 -4.71 16.82 -6.46
N SER A 259 -4.79 15.80 -7.31
CA SER A 259 -4.20 14.46 -7.12
C SER A 259 -2.69 14.47 -7.00
N PHE A 260 -2.02 15.51 -7.52
CA PHE A 260 -0.57 15.59 -7.55
C PHE A 260 0.02 16.23 -6.29
N PHE A 261 -0.74 17.00 -5.50
CA PHE A 261 -0.17 17.78 -4.40
C PHE A 261 0.56 16.96 -3.32
N PRO A 262 0.00 15.86 -2.78
CA PRO A 262 0.73 15.01 -1.84
C PRO A 262 1.93 14.33 -2.52
N GLN A 263 1.77 13.88 -3.77
CA GLN A 263 2.80 13.15 -4.51
C GLN A 263 4.01 14.03 -4.88
N VAL A 264 3.79 15.32 -5.18
CA VAL A 264 4.86 16.29 -5.44
C VAL A 264 5.72 16.48 -4.18
N ARG A 265 5.10 16.59 -3.00
CA ARG A 265 5.82 16.73 -1.74
C ARG A 265 6.54 15.43 -1.34
N ASP A 266 5.92 14.29 -1.60
CA ASP A 266 6.55 12.99 -1.38
C ASP A 266 7.77 12.79 -2.29
N ALA A 267 7.67 13.20 -3.56
CA ALA A 267 8.78 13.17 -4.49
C ALA A 267 9.98 13.97 -3.99
N VAL A 268 9.78 15.13 -3.34
CA VAL A 268 10.88 15.88 -2.70
C VAL A 268 11.59 15.03 -1.65
N ALA A 269 10.83 14.40 -0.74
CA ALA A 269 11.42 13.58 0.33
C ALA A 269 12.18 12.36 -0.21
N VAL A 270 11.64 11.68 -1.23
CA VAL A 270 12.31 10.53 -1.86
C VAL A 270 13.55 10.97 -2.64
N MET A 271 13.51 12.11 -3.35
CA MET A 271 14.69 12.66 -4.03
C MET A 271 15.80 13.02 -3.04
N GLN A 272 15.45 13.59 -1.88
CA GLN A 272 16.40 13.85 -0.80
C GLN A 272 17.07 12.57 -0.30
N LEU A 273 16.30 11.50 -0.07
CA LEU A 273 16.85 10.18 0.26
C LEU A 273 17.83 9.69 -0.80
N LEU A 274 17.41 9.64 -2.07
CA LEU A 274 18.23 9.08 -3.15
C LEU A 274 19.52 9.89 -3.35
N MET A 275 19.43 11.22 -3.28
CA MET A 275 20.59 12.12 -3.37
C MET A 275 21.54 11.93 -2.17
N TRP A 276 20.99 11.82 -0.95
CA TRP A 276 21.79 11.62 0.25
C TRP A 276 22.52 10.27 0.22
N LEU A 277 21.84 9.18 -0.17
CA LEU A 277 22.45 7.87 -0.31
C LEU A 277 23.49 7.83 -1.43
N GLU A 278 23.28 8.52 -2.56
CA GLU A 278 24.30 8.64 -3.63
C GLU A 278 25.61 9.23 -3.09
N LYS A 279 25.55 10.14 -2.11
CA LYS A 279 26.72 10.72 -1.44
C LYS A 279 27.29 9.81 -0.34
N LYS A 280 26.43 9.16 0.46
CA LYS A 280 26.82 8.45 1.69
C LYS A 280 27.18 6.98 1.55
N VAL A 281 26.55 6.26 0.62
CA VAL A 281 26.84 4.82 0.43
C VAL A 281 28.32 4.58 0.07
N PRO A 282 28.99 5.41 -0.76
CA PRO A 282 30.44 5.27 -1.00
C PRO A 282 31.32 5.48 0.26
N GLU A 283 30.84 6.20 1.28
CA GLU A 283 31.56 6.39 2.55
C GLU A 283 31.47 5.14 3.46
N GLY A 284 30.52 4.23 3.21
CA GLY A 284 30.35 2.98 3.95
C GLY A 284 29.76 3.13 5.37
N THR A 285 29.10 4.26 5.65
CA THR A 285 28.54 4.59 6.97
C THR A 285 27.09 4.16 7.16
N GLU A 286 26.33 4.04 6.06
CA GLU A 286 24.87 3.83 6.11
C GLU A 286 24.46 2.36 5.99
N ASN A 287 23.28 2.06 6.54
CA ASN A 287 22.65 0.76 6.45
C ASN A 287 21.16 0.91 6.07
N GLU A 288 20.48 -0.20 5.86
CA GLU A 288 19.06 -0.22 5.51
C GLU A 288 18.18 0.54 6.54
N LEU A 289 18.48 0.40 7.83
CA LEU A 289 17.70 1.06 8.88
C LEU A 289 17.91 2.59 8.89
N THR A 290 19.14 3.08 8.66
CA THR A 290 19.39 4.53 8.58
C THR A 290 18.73 5.14 7.35
N ALA A 291 18.69 4.42 6.23
CA ALA A 291 17.98 4.86 5.03
C ALA A 291 16.46 4.92 5.22
N ALA A 292 15.86 3.92 5.87
CA ALA A 292 14.43 3.93 6.20
C ALA A 292 14.06 5.12 7.10
N HIS A 293 14.83 5.35 8.17
CA HIS A 293 14.59 6.50 9.05
C HIS A 293 14.80 7.85 8.36
N PHE A 294 15.77 7.95 7.45
CA PHE A 294 16.07 9.21 6.76
C PHE A 294 14.91 9.64 5.85
N VAL A 295 14.31 8.72 5.09
CA VAL A 295 13.18 9.10 4.23
C VAL A 295 11.94 9.46 5.04
N ASP A 296 11.68 8.78 6.15
CA ASP A 296 10.59 9.12 7.06
C ASP A 296 10.80 10.51 7.69
N GLN A 297 12.05 10.84 8.03
CA GLN A 297 12.41 12.18 8.50
C GLN A 297 12.15 13.23 7.41
N CYS A 298 12.64 13.02 6.19
CA CYS A 298 12.39 13.93 5.06
C CYS A 298 10.88 14.13 4.82
N ARG A 299 10.07 13.07 4.90
CA ARG A 299 8.61 13.15 4.79
C ARG A 299 7.98 13.91 5.95
N SER A 300 8.50 13.80 7.16
CA SER A 300 7.98 14.51 8.34
C SER A 300 8.12 16.04 8.21
N GLU A 301 9.11 16.51 7.45
CA GLU A 301 9.36 17.93 7.18
C GLU A 301 8.40 18.50 6.12
N GLN A 302 7.75 17.63 5.33
CA GLN A 302 6.81 18.04 4.29
C GLN A 302 5.49 18.55 4.88
N LYS A 303 4.93 19.58 4.25
CA LYS A 303 3.64 20.16 4.66
C LYS A 303 2.54 19.11 4.68
N ASN A 304 1.69 19.16 5.71
CA ASN A 304 0.55 18.25 5.95
C ASN A 304 0.92 16.79 6.28
N SER A 305 2.20 16.44 6.41
CA SER A 305 2.62 15.09 6.77
C SER A 305 2.06 14.63 8.13
N ARG A 306 1.71 13.35 8.20
CA ARG A 306 1.14 12.65 9.36
C ARG A 306 1.85 11.35 9.69
N GLY A 307 3.05 11.18 9.13
CA GLY A 307 3.88 9.99 9.31
C GLY A 307 3.80 9.04 8.12
N PRO A 308 4.47 7.89 8.19
CA PRO A 308 4.50 6.91 7.11
C PRO A 308 3.14 6.23 6.89
N SER A 309 2.86 5.81 5.66
CA SER A 309 1.63 5.06 5.29
C SER A 309 1.77 3.53 5.42
N PHE A 310 2.99 3.05 5.66
CA PHE A 310 3.34 1.68 6.04
C PHE A 310 4.79 1.64 6.54
N GLU A 311 5.26 0.49 7.05
CA GLU A 311 6.66 0.34 7.48
C GLU A 311 7.60 0.35 6.27
N THR A 312 8.51 1.33 6.21
CA THR A 312 9.44 1.49 5.09
C THR A 312 10.30 0.23 4.88
N ILE A 313 10.21 -0.33 3.68
CA ILE A 313 11.07 -1.38 3.16
C ILE A 313 12.32 -0.69 2.62
N SER A 314 13.46 -0.92 3.25
CA SER A 314 14.77 -0.46 2.78
C SER A 314 15.69 -1.67 2.73
N ALA A 315 16.09 -2.08 1.52
CA ALA A 315 16.64 -3.41 1.31
C ALA A 315 17.83 -3.38 0.33
N SER A 316 18.98 -3.92 0.76
CA SER A 316 20.21 -4.04 -0.03
C SER A 316 20.50 -5.48 -0.42
N GLY A 317 20.78 -5.69 -1.70
CA GLY A 317 21.19 -6.99 -2.24
C GLY A 317 20.17 -8.10 -1.90
N PRO A 318 20.57 -9.19 -1.23
CA PRO A 318 19.68 -10.33 -0.98
C PRO A 318 18.41 -10.00 -0.19
N ASN A 319 18.43 -8.96 0.66
CA ASN A 319 17.24 -8.53 1.39
C ASN A 319 16.18 -7.96 0.45
N ALA A 320 16.56 -7.35 -0.67
CA ALA A 320 15.62 -6.82 -1.65
C ALA A 320 14.84 -7.94 -2.37
N ALA A 321 15.33 -9.18 -2.36
CA ALA A 321 14.61 -10.34 -2.89
C ALA A 321 13.41 -10.76 -2.02
N LEU A 322 13.25 -10.18 -0.83
CA LEU A 322 12.12 -10.42 0.07
C LEU A 322 11.11 -9.28 -0.13
N ALA A 323 9.96 -9.59 -0.76
CA ALA A 323 9.00 -8.56 -1.18
C ALA A 323 8.51 -7.64 -0.06
N HIS A 324 8.37 -8.16 1.17
CA HIS A 324 7.90 -7.45 2.36
C HIS A 324 8.96 -7.34 3.48
N TYR A 325 10.24 -7.17 3.12
CA TYR A 325 11.30 -6.99 4.10
C TYR A 325 11.30 -5.59 4.73
N SER A 326 11.28 -5.51 6.06
CA SER A 326 11.56 -4.28 6.79
C SER A 326 12.81 -4.46 7.66
N PRO A 327 13.76 -3.51 7.64
CA PRO A 327 14.99 -3.63 8.40
C PRO A 327 14.76 -3.45 9.90
N SER A 328 15.48 -4.25 10.70
CA SER A 328 15.59 -4.09 12.15
C SER A 328 17.05 -3.91 12.56
N ASN A 329 17.32 -3.62 13.83
CA ASN A 329 18.70 -3.55 14.33
C ASN A 329 19.47 -4.86 14.12
N GLU A 330 18.77 -5.99 14.09
CA GLU A 330 19.32 -7.33 13.96
C GLU A 330 19.51 -7.75 12.49
N THR A 331 18.68 -7.25 11.57
CA THR A 331 18.65 -7.67 10.16
C THR A 331 19.28 -6.67 9.21
N ALA A 332 19.45 -5.41 9.61
CA ALA A 332 19.91 -4.33 8.75
C ALA A 332 21.32 -4.58 8.20
N ARG A 333 21.42 -4.66 6.87
CA ARG A 333 22.68 -4.75 6.13
C ARG A 333 23.25 -3.36 5.87
N LYS A 334 24.57 -3.26 5.84
CA LYS A 334 25.25 -2.07 5.32
C LYS A 334 24.94 -1.91 3.83
N LEU A 335 24.72 -0.68 3.40
CA LEU A 335 24.51 -0.37 1.99
C LEU A 335 25.85 -0.45 1.24
N SER A 336 25.80 -0.90 -0.01
CA SER A 336 26.98 -1.08 -0.85
C SER A 336 26.76 -0.44 -2.22
N VAL A 337 27.85 0.04 -2.83
CA VAL A 337 27.83 0.50 -4.23
C VAL A 337 27.71 -0.65 -5.23
N ASP A 338 28.05 -1.88 -4.82
CA ASP A 338 28.08 -3.07 -5.68
C ASP A 338 26.77 -3.89 -5.65
N GLU A 339 25.81 -3.48 -4.81
CA GLU A 339 24.51 -4.14 -4.67
C GLU A 339 23.39 -3.27 -5.25
N MET A 340 22.29 -3.89 -5.67
CA MET A 340 21.03 -3.18 -5.91
C MET A 340 20.39 -2.81 -4.57
N TYR A 341 19.80 -1.62 -4.51
CA TYR A 341 19.07 -1.14 -3.36
C TYR A 341 17.62 -0.86 -3.75
N LEU A 342 16.69 -1.42 -2.99
CA LEU A 342 15.25 -1.21 -3.14
C LEU A 342 14.75 -0.43 -1.93
N VAL A 343 14.05 0.66 -2.19
CA VAL A 343 13.28 1.38 -1.18
C VAL A 343 11.82 1.43 -1.60
N ASP A 344 10.96 0.88 -0.76
CA ASP A 344 9.51 0.97 -0.87
C ASP A 344 8.97 1.64 0.39
N SER A 345 8.32 2.78 0.21
CA SER A 345 7.97 3.67 1.30
C SER A 345 6.86 4.63 0.88
N GLY A 346 6.07 5.09 1.85
CA GLY A 346 5.00 6.04 1.61
C GLY A 346 4.67 6.90 2.82
N GLY A 347 3.82 7.91 2.62
CA GLY A 347 3.46 8.90 3.61
C GLY A 347 1.95 9.15 3.66
N GLN A 348 1.47 9.41 4.87
CA GLN A 348 0.14 9.96 5.12
C GLN A 348 0.22 11.48 5.12
N TYR A 349 -0.59 12.13 4.31
CA TYR A 349 -0.76 13.58 4.26
C TYR A 349 -2.23 13.91 4.47
N LEU A 350 -2.56 15.07 5.06
CA LEU A 350 -3.97 15.48 5.25
C LEU A 350 -4.80 15.50 3.95
N ASP A 351 -4.13 15.56 2.80
CA ASP A 351 -4.63 15.69 1.45
C ASP A 351 -4.26 14.48 0.55
N GLY A 352 -3.77 13.38 1.12
CA GLY A 352 -3.57 12.13 0.37
C GLY A 352 -2.70 11.08 1.06
N THR A 353 -2.66 9.89 0.48
CA THR A 353 -1.76 8.80 0.87
C THR A 353 -0.82 8.54 -0.30
N THR A 354 0.46 8.30 -0.02
CA THR A 354 1.46 7.95 -1.03
C THR A 354 1.97 6.53 -0.82
N ASP A 355 2.40 5.93 -1.93
CA ASP A 355 3.05 4.64 -2.01
C ASP A 355 4.01 4.66 -3.20
N ILE A 356 5.28 4.34 -2.98
CA ILE A 356 6.28 4.42 -4.03
C ILE A 356 7.48 3.53 -3.74
N THR A 357 7.77 2.67 -4.72
CA THR A 357 8.98 1.87 -4.75
C THR A 357 9.95 2.36 -5.83
N ARG A 358 11.21 2.53 -5.46
CA ARG A 358 12.33 2.71 -6.40
C ARG A 358 13.44 1.72 -6.11
N THR A 359 13.98 1.14 -7.17
CA THR A 359 15.19 0.31 -7.13
C THR A 359 16.33 1.03 -7.86
N VAL A 360 17.50 1.13 -7.23
CA VAL A 360 18.67 1.89 -7.70
C VAL A 360 19.97 1.09 -7.58
N HIS A 361 21.03 1.58 -8.22
CA HIS A 361 22.38 1.03 -8.14
C HIS A 361 23.44 2.14 -8.19
N TRP A 362 24.38 2.18 -7.23
CA TRP A 362 25.38 3.25 -7.18
C TRP A 362 26.67 2.96 -7.98
N GLY A 363 27.08 1.70 -8.08
CA GLY A 363 28.22 1.24 -8.88
C GLY A 363 27.86 0.78 -10.30
N LYS A 364 28.40 -0.38 -10.73
CA LYS A 364 28.19 -0.95 -12.06
C LYS A 364 27.23 -2.16 -12.02
N PRO A 365 25.97 -2.02 -12.46
CA PRO A 365 25.05 -3.15 -12.51
C PRO A 365 25.48 -4.18 -13.57
N THR A 366 25.16 -5.45 -13.31
CA THR A 366 25.36 -6.56 -14.26
C THR A 366 24.37 -6.50 -15.42
N ASP A 367 24.69 -7.18 -16.53
CA ASP A 367 23.79 -7.24 -17.69
C ASP A 367 22.43 -7.84 -17.33
N PHE A 368 22.42 -8.87 -16.47
CA PHE A 368 21.19 -9.49 -16.01
C PHE A 368 20.35 -8.56 -15.11
N GLN A 369 20.97 -7.80 -14.20
CA GLN A 369 20.27 -6.79 -13.38
C GLN A 369 19.62 -5.72 -14.26
N LYS A 370 20.33 -5.24 -15.30
CA LYS A 370 19.79 -4.27 -16.25
C LYS A 370 18.64 -4.85 -17.07
N GLU A 371 18.76 -6.08 -17.56
CA GLU A 371 17.69 -6.74 -18.30
C GLU A 371 16.44 -6.95 -17.43
N ALA A 372 16.60 -7.51 -16.23
CA ALA A 372 15.51 -7.73 -15.31
C ALA A 372 14.81 -6.41 -14.93
N TYR A 373 15.57 -5.37 -14.58
CA TYR A 373 15.02 -4.04 -14.26
C TYR A 373 14.26 -3.44 -15.42
N THR A 374 14.84 -3.52 -16.63
CA THR A 374 14.19 -2.96 -17.81
C THR A 374 12.88 -3.69 -18.13
N ARG A 375 12.82 -5.01 -17.95
CA ARG A 375 11.58 -5.78 -18.15
C ARG A 375 10.50 -5.47 -17.12
N VAL A 376 10.88 -5.25 -15.86
CA VAL A 376 9.96 -4.75 -14.83
C VAL A 376 9.43 -3.37 -15.22
N LEU A 377 10.31 -2.46 -15.65
CA LEU A 377 9.93 -1.12 -16.11
C LEU A 377 9.00 -1.18 -17.32
N MET A 378 9.26 -2.08 -18.28
CA MET A 378 8.37 -2.29 -19.42
C MET A 378 6.95 -2.65 -18.95
N GLY A 379 6.82 -3.56 -17.98
CA GLY A 379 5.50 -3.92 -17.41
C GLY A 379 4.78 -2.72 -16.78
N ASN A 380 5.50 -1.90 -16.02
CA ASN A 380 4.95 -0.69 -15.37
C ASN A 380 4.48 0.32 -16.43
N ILE A 381 5.32 0.59 -17.44
CA ILE A 381 5.00 1.50 -18.55
C ILE A 381 3.80 0.99 -19.34
N GLU A 382 3.75 -0.31 -19.67
CA GLU A 382 2.68 -0.91 -20.46
C GLU A 382 1.33 -0.77 -19.77
N ILE A 383 1.24 -1.05 -18.47
CA ILE A 383 -0.02 -0.82 -17.73
C ILE A 383 -0.34 0.68 -17.72
N SER A 384 0.61 1.53 -17.33
CA SER A 384 0.38 2.97 -17.17
C SER A 384 -0.11 3.66 -18.46
N ARG A 385 0.30 3.17 -19.63
CA ARG A 385 -0.11 3.74 -20.93
C ARG A 385 -1.35 3.09 -21.55
N THR A 386 -1.89 2.04 -20.94
CA THR A 386 -2.96 1.24 -21.56
C THR A 386 -4.25 2.05 -21.62
N ILE A 387 -4.82 2.13 -22.81
CA ILE A 387 -6.16 2.67 -23.05
C ILE A 387 -7.14 1.49 -23.11
N PHE A 388 -8.17 1.51 -22.26
CA PHE A 388 -9.10 0.39 -22.09
C PHE A 388 -10.56 0.86 -22.04
N PRO A 389 -11.54 0.03 -22.45
CA PRO A 389 -12.96 0.37 -22.34
C PRO A 389 -13.38 0.57 -20.89
N ALA A 390 -14.25 1.55 -20.62
CA ALA A 390 -14.84 1.68 -19.29
C ALA A 390 -15.59 0.40 -18.89
N GLY A 391 -15.53 0.03 -17.61
CA GLY A 391 -16.06 -1.25 -17.13
C GLY A 391 -15.05 -2.42 -17.19
N THR A 392 -13.82 -2.17 -17.62
CA THR A 392 -12.73 -3.17 -17.55
C THR A 392 -12.23 -3.34 -16.12
N ARG A 393 -12.08 -4.60 -15.68
CA ARG A 393 -11.49 -4.96 -14.38
C ARG A 393 -9.96 -5.08 -14.51
N GLY A 394 -9.22 -4.71 -13.47
CA GLY A 394 -7.75 -4.75 -13.50
C GLY A 394 -7.17 -6.13 -13.79
N VAL A 395 -7.84 -7.20 -13.36
CA VAL A 395 -7.43 -8.59 -13.68
C VAL A 395 -7.29 -8.86 -15.18
N ASN A 396 -8.02 -8.14 -16.03
CA ASN A 396 -7.92 -8.28 -17.50
C ASN A 396 -6.66 -7.63 -18.07
N MET A 397 -5.96 -6.80 -17.29
CA MET A 397 -4.75 -6.06 -17.66
C MET A 397 -3.51 -6.54 -16.91
N GLU A 398 -3.67 -7.44 -15.93
CA GLU A 398 -2.63 -8.00 -15.07
C GLU A 398 -1.45 -8.56 -15.88
N MET A 399 -1.75 -9.28 -16.97
CA MET A 399 -0.73 -9.87 -17.84
C MET A 399 0.21 -8.83 -18.48
N LEU A 400 -0.22 -7.58 -18.64
CA LEU A 400 0.60 -6.52 -19.26
C LEU A 400 1.80 -6.18 -18.38
N GLY A 401 1.64 -6.22 -17.06
CA GLY A 401 2.73 -6.05 -16.10
C GLY A 401 3.69 -7.23 -16.05
N ARG A 402 3.30 -8.40 -16.56
CA ARG A 402 4.10 -9.64 -16.53
C ARG A 402 4.72 -10.02 -17.86
N ARG A 403 4.12 -9.61 -18.98
CA ARG A 403 4.47 -10.08 -20.33
C ARG A 403 5.97 -10.03 -20.60
N ALA A 404 6.61 -8.89 -20.33
CA ALA A 404 8.04 -8.70 -20.59
C ALA A 404 8.93 -9.63 -19.77
N LEU A 405 8.52 -10.00 -18.55
CA LEU A 405 9.24 -10.98 -17.71
C LEU A 405 8.99 -12.41 -18.21
N TRP A 406 7.74 -12.74 -18.57
CA TRP A 406 7.37 -14.06 -19.07
C TRP A 406 8.10 -14.45 -20.36
N GLU A 407 8.37 -13.48 -21.24
CA GLU A 407 9.14 -13.70 -22.48
C GLU A 407 10.54 -14.27 -22.24
N VAL A 408 11.09 -14.14 -21.02
CA VAL A 408 12.39 -14.71 -20.61
C VAL A 408 12.27 -15.68 -19.43
N GLY A 409 11.07 -16.15 -19.12
CA GLY A 409 10.83 -17.12 -18.05
C GLY A 409 10.97 -16.54 -16.63
N LEU A 410 10.89 -15.22 -16.46
CA LEU A 410 10.86 -14.57 -15.16
C LEU A 410 9.41 -14.26 -14.73
N ASN A 411 9.17 -14.10 -13.42
CA ASN A 411 7.86 -13.73 -12.88
C ASN A 411 8.00 -13.09 -11.48
N TYR A 412 6.91 -12.55 -10.91
CA TYR A 412 6.85 -12.06 -9.52
C TYR A 412 5.67 -12.67 -8.74
N GLY A 413 5.85 -12.83 -7.43
CA GLY A 413 4.95 -13.59 -6.55
C GLY A 413 3.80 -12.81 -5.90
N HIS A 414 3.52 -11.58 -6.33
CA HIS A 414 2.43 -10.74 -5.81
C HIS A 414 1.59 -10.15 -6.96
N GLY A 415 0.48 -9.47 -6.62
CA GLY A 415 -0.36 -8.78 -7.61
C GLY A 415 0.31 -7.53 -8.17
N THR A 416 -0.14 -7.04 -9.33
CA THR A 416 0.47 -5.86 -9.99
C THR A 416 0.09 -4.51 -9.37
N GLY A 417 -0.87 -4.49 -8.45
CA GLY A 417 -1.25 -3.28 -7.74
C GLY A 417 -2.58 -3.39 -7.01
N HIS A 418 -2.86 -2.37 -6.21
CA HIS A 418 -4.01 -2.23 -5.33
C HIS A 418 -4.56 -0.79 -5.35
N GLY A 419 -5.79 -0.60 -4.89
CA GLY A 419 -6.34 0.73 -4.65
C GLY A 419 -5.57 1.48 -3.58
N VAL A 420 -5.61 2.81 -3.63
CA VAL A 420 -5.00 3.70 -2.63
C VAL A 420 -6.02 4.72 -2.15
N GLY A 421 -6.30 4.71 -0.85
CA GLY A 421 -7.28 5.62 -0.26
C GLY A 421 -6.71 7.02 -0.02
N ASN A 422 -7.57 8.04 0.04
CA ASN A 422 -7.17 9.43 0.27
C ASN A 422 -7.06 9.78 1.77
N TYR A 423 -5.84 9.89 2.28
CA TYR A 423 -5.52 10.00 3.71
C TYR A 423 -6.27 8.90 4.47
N PHE A 424 -6.06 7.66 4.04
CA PHE A 424 -6.81 6.47 4.44
C PHE A 424 -5.86 5.26 4.36
N GLY A 425 -6.36 4.04 4.27
CA GLY A 425 -5.52 2.86 4.05
C GLY A 425 -4.75 2.96 2.74
N VAL A 426 -3.45 2.66 2.78
CA VAL A 426 -2.61 2.59 1.57
C VAL A 426 -3.05 1.46 0.64
N HIS A 427 -3.49 0.33 1.21
CA HIS A 427 -4.18 -0.74 0.49
C HIS A 427 -5.71 -0.60 0.64
N GLU A 428 -6.36 -0.07 -0.39
CA GLU A 428 -7.81 0.14 -0.42
C GLU A 428 -8.51 -0.84 -1.38
N TRP A 429 -9.19 -1.83 -0.82
CA TRP A 429 -10.15 -2.67 -1.55
C TRP A 429 -11.44 -1.86 -1.82
N PRO A 430 -12.15 -2.01 -2.97
CA PRO A 430 -12.04 -3.06 -3.99
C PRO A 430 -11.27 -2.72 -5.27
N VAL A 431 -10.49 -1.65 -5.32
CA VAL A 431 -9.72 -1.28 -6.52
C VAL A 431 -8.44 -2.14 -6.61
N GLY A 432 -8.04 -2.52 -7.82
CA GLY A 432 -6.81 -3.31 -8.04
C GLY A 432 -6.88 -4.29 -9.22
N PHE A 433 -5.91 -5.19 -9.28
CA PHE A 433 -5.69 -6.12 -10.41
C PHE A 433 -6.07 -7.58 -10.12
N GLN A 434 -6.64 -7.87 -8.95
CA GLN A 434 -7.04 -9.21 -8.53
C GLN A 434 -8.43 -9.62 -9.05
N SER A 435 -8.70 -10.93 -9.06
CA SER A 435 -9.92 -11.53 -9.66
C SER A 435 -11.24 -11.13 -8.98
N ASN A 436 -11.19 -10.59 -7.77
CA ASN A 436 -12.33 -10.11 -6.99
C ASN A 436 -12.45 -8.56 -6.98
N ASN A 437 -11.55 -7.81 -7.64
CA ASN A 437 -11.60 -6.35 -7.69
C ASN A 437 -12.71 -5.84 -8.63
N ILE A 438 -13.23 -4.64 -8.39
CA ILE A 438 -14.24 -4.02 -9.24
C ILE A 438 -13.63 -3.47 -10.55
N PRO A 439 -14.46 -3.18 -11.57
CA PRO A 439 -14.01 -2.41 -12.73
C PRO A 439 -13.44 -1.04 -12.34
N PHE A 440 -12.38 -0.63 -13.05
CA PHE A 440 -11.82 0.72 -12.90
C PHE A 440 -12.82 1.78 -13.36
N GLN A 441 -12.89 2.88 -12.62
CA GLN A 441 -13.71 4.05 -12.90
C GLN A 441 -12.86 5.31 -12.79
N GLU A 442 -13.26 6.35 -13.51
CA GLU A 442 -12.63 7.66 -13.44
C GLU A 442 -12.49 8.16 -11.98
N GLY A 443 -11.30 8.64 -11.64
CA GLY A 443 -10.96 9.16 -10.31
C GLY A 443 -10.46 8.11 -9.31
N MET A 444 -10.46 6.82 -9.65
CA MET A 444 -9.86 5.78 -8.80
C MET A 444 -8.34 5.85 -8.84
N PHE A 445 -7.72 5.80 -7.66
CA PHE A 445 -6.27 5.67 -7.49
C PHE A 445 -5.88 4.21 -7.36
N THR A 446 -4.78 3.82 -8.01
CA THR A 446 -4.20 2.48 -7.93
C THR A 446 -2.68 2.56 -7.95
N SER A 447 -2.00 1.67 -7.23
CA SER A 447 -0.59 1.39 -7.49
C SER A 447 -0.45 0.55 -8.78
N ILE A 448 0.72 0.68 -9.42
CA ILE A 448 1.20 -0.14 -10.53
C ILE A 448 2.64 -0.53 -10.18
N GLU A 449 2.82 -1.74 -9.68
CA GLU A 449 4.03 -2.16 -8.94
C GLU A 449 4.57 -3.53 -9.40
N PRO A 450 4.85 -3.76 -10.70
CA PRO A 450 5.52 -4.99 -11.09
C PRO A 450 6.90 -5.12 -10.41
N GLY A 451 7.35 -6.37 -10.24
CA GLY A 451 8.64 -6.67 -9.64
C GLY A 451 9.32 -7.89 -10.23
N TYR A 452 10.50 -8.19 -9.69
CA TYR A 452 11.23 -9.44 -9.90
C TYR A 452 12.17 -9.66 -8.72
N TYR A 453 12.16 -10.87 -8.15
CA TYR A 453 12.92 -11.19 -6.95
C TYR A 453 13.78 -12.42 -7.21
N LYS A 454 15.09 -12.23 -7.27
CA LYS A 454 16.05 -13.32 -7.41
C LYS A 454 16.56 -13.70 -6.04
N GLU A 455 16.12 -14.86 -5.58
CA GLU A 455 16.45 -15.39 -4.26
C GLU A 455 17.95 -15.34 -3.98
N ASN A 456 18.31 -14.88 -2.77
CA ASN A 456 19.69 -14.76 -2.29
C ASN A 456 20.60 -13.82 -3.10
N ASP A 457 20.06 -12.96 -3.97
CA ASP A 457 20.85 -12.08 -4.84
C ASP A 457 20.34 -10.63 -4.80
N PHE A 458 19.21 -10.33 -5.46
CA PHE A 458 18.63 -8.99 -5.50
C PHE A 458 17.13 -9.04 -5.76
N GLY A 459 16.44 -7.94 -5.48
CA GLY A 459 15.07 -7.74 -5.94
C GLY A 459 14.87 -6.37 -6.56
N ILE A 460 13.84 -6.30 -7.39
CA ILE A 460 13.42 -5.12 -8.11
C ILE A 460 11.92 -4.99 -7.91
N ARG A 461 11.49 -3.80 -7.56
CA ARG A 461 10.10 -3.35 -7.72
C ARG A 461 10.13 -1.91 -8.21
N ILE A 462 9.21 -1.62 -9.12
CA ILE A 462 9.01 -0.28 -9.67
C ILE A 462 7.54 0.02 -9.51
N GLU A 463 7.25 0.94 -8.61
CA GLU A 463 5.89 1.25 -8.23
C GLU A 463 5.57 2.71 -8.38
N ASP A 464 4.40 2.96 -8.96
CA ASP A 464 3.83 4.27 -9.08
C ASP A 464 2.34 4.25 -8.78
N ILE A 465 1.85 5.31 -8.13
CA ILE A 465 0.43 5.58 -8.06
C ILE A 465 -0.01 6.21 -9.37
N ALA A 466 -1.15 5.75 -9.87
CA ALA A 466 -1.83 6.33 -11.01
C ALA A 466 -3.31 6.57 -10.70
N VAL A 467 -3.86 7.61 -11.31
CA VAL A 467 -5.29 7.91 -11.29
C VAL A 467 -5.92 7.49 -12.61
N THR A 468 -7.09 6.85 -12.55
CA THR A 468 -7.86 6.49 -13.75
C THR A 468 -8.54 7.73 -14.31
N VAL A 469 -8.31 8.03 -15.59
CA VAL A 469 -8.83 9.22 -16.27
C VAL A 469 -9.48 8.86 -17.62
N PRO A 470 -10.40 9.69 -18.14
CA PRO A 470 -10.96 9.48 -19.47
C PRO A 470 -9.88 9.53 -20.56
N ALA A 471 -10.00 8.66 -21.55
CA ALA A 471 -9.11 8.60 -22.71
C ALA A 471 -9.87 8.95 -23.99
N THR A 472 -9.33 9.90 -24.76
CA THR A 472 -9.83 10.22 -26.09
C THR A 472 -9.35 9.17 -27.09
N THR A 473 -10.28 8.53 -27.81
CA THR A 473 -9.94 7.57 -28.87
C THR A 473 -10.50 8.00 -30.22
N LYS A 474 -9.98 7.40 -31.30
CA LYS A 474 -10.36 7.74 -32.68
C LYS A 474 -11.82 7.42 -33.02
N TYR A 475 -12.39 6.37 -32.43
CA TYR A 475 -13.69 5.82 -32.84
C TYR A 475 -14.71 5.69 -31.71
N GLY A 476 -14.29 5.65 -30.44
CA GLY A 476 -15.17 5.43 -29.30
C GLY A 476 -15.00 6.48 -28.20
N ASN A 477 -16.09 6.78 -27.49
CA ASN A 477 -16.14 7.88 -26.53
C ASN A 477 -16.19 7.41 -25.06
N ASN A 478 -15.96 6.12 -24.78
CA ASN A 478 -16.06 5.55 -23.44
C ASN A 478 -14.85 4.66 -23.09
N TYR A 479 -13.68 5.29 -23.08
CA TYR A 479 -12.40 4.66 -22.75
C TYR A 479 -11.74 5.41 -21.59
N LEU A 480 -10.93 4.67 -20.85
CA LEU A 480 -10.14 5.16 -19.73
C LEU A 480 -8.66 4.86 -20.00
N THR A 481 -7.79 5.57 -19.31
CA THR A 481 -6.34 5.33 -19.21
C THR A 481 -5.89 5.68 -17.81
N PHE A 482 -4.62 5.44 -17.51
CA PHE A 482 -4.00 5.87 -16.27
C PHE A 482 -3.18 7.16 -16.48
N GLU A 483 -3.19 8.03 -15.48
CA GLU A 483 -2.29 9.17 -15.33
C GLU A 483 -1.42 8.93 -14.09
N THR A 484 -0.12 8.71 -14.31
CA THR A 484 0.85 8.47 -13.24
C THR A 484 1.07 9.73 -12.41
N VAL A 485 0.88 9.63 -11.09
CA VAL A 485 1.02 10.75 -10.15
C VAL A 485 2.24 10.63 -9.25
N SER A 486 2.91 9.48 -9.16
CA SER A 486 4.23 9.36 -8.51
C SER A 486 5.32 9.99 -9.38
N LEU A 487 6.13 10.90 -8.82
CA LEU A 487 7.00 11.81 -9.59
C LEU A 487 8.49 11.69 -9.25
N VAL A 488 9.02 10.47 -9.12
CA VAL A 488 10.43 10.22 -8.83
C VAL A 488 11.08 9.52 -10.03
N PRO A 489 12.25 9.98 -10.53
CA PRO A 489 12.88 9.35 -11.69
C PRO A 489 13.29 7.90 -11.42
N TYR A 490 13.28 7.08 -12.47
CA TYR A 490 13.83 5.73 -12.44
C TYR A 490 15.36 5.77 -12.58
N ASP A 491 16.05 4.73 -12.09
CA ASP A 491 17.51 4.69 -12.17
C ASP A 491 17.98 4.44 -13.61
N ARG A 492 18.59 5.47 -14.19
CA ARG A 492 19.09 5.45 -15.56
C ARG A 492 20.17 4.40 -15.81
N LYS A 493 20.95 4.01 -14.79
CA LYS A 493 22.03 3.01 -14.93
C LYS A 493 21.47 1.61 -15.14
N LEU A 494 20.27 1.34 -14.61
CA LEU A 494 19.59 0.06 -14.70
C LEU A 494 18.77 -0.09 -15.99
N ILE A 495 18.48 1.01 -16.70
CA ILE A 495 17.67 0.98 -17.93
C ILE A 495 18.54 0.63 -19.14
N ASN A 496 18.18 -0.47 -19.81
CA ASN A 496 18.70 -0.83 -21.12
C ASN A 496 17.74 -0.35 -22.23
N THR A 497 18.01 0.82 -22.80
CA THR A 497 17.13 1.44 -23.80
C THR A 497 16.97 0.63 -25.08
N SER A 498 17.84 -0.34 -25.38
CA SER A 498 17.69 -1.20 -26.56
C SER A 498 16.55 -2.22 -26.43
N LEU A 499 16.05 -2.48 -25.21
CA LEU A 499 14.90 -3.34 -24.97
C LEU A 499 13.56 -2.57 -25.02
N LEU A 500 13.61 -1.24 -24.91
CA LEU A 500 12.40 -0.41 -24.89
C LEU A 500 11.88 -0.17 -26.31
N SER A 501 10.57 -0.27 -26.49
CA SER A 501 9.93 0.17 -27.73
C SER A 501 10.07 1.68 -27.90
N PRO A 502 10.00 2.22 -29.14
CA PRO A 502 9.98 3.67 -29.37
C PRO A 502 8.89 4.39 -28.57
N GLU A 503 7.72 3.77 -28.44
CA GLU A 503 6.61 4.30 -27.69
C GLU A 503 6.86 4.29 -26.18
N GLN A 504 7.52 3.24 -25.64
CA GLN A 504 7.90 3.18 -24.22
C GLN A 504 8.95 4.24 -23.89
N LEU A 505 9.94 4.41 -24.78
CA LEU A 505 10.96 5.44 -24.64
C LEU A 505 10.36 6.85 -24.70
N HIS A 506 9.38 7.07 -25.59
CA HIS A 506 8.65 8.32 -25.65
C HIS A 506 7.85 8.58 -24.37
N TRP A 507 7.14 7.58 -23.85
CA TRP A 507 6.42 7.68 -22.57
C TRP A 507 7.36 8.03 -21.42
N LEU A 508 8.52 7.36 -21.34
CA LEU A 508 9.53 7.60 -20.31
C LEU A 508 10.10 9.03 -20.34
N ASN A 509 10.39 9.54 -21.54
CA ASN A 509 10.85 10.92 -21.71
C ASN A 509 9.77 11.94 -21.33
N LYS A 510 8.50 11.66 -21.66
CA LYS A 510 7.36 12.50 -21.26
C LYS A 510 7.17 12.48 -19.74
N TYR A 511 7.28 11.31 -19.12
CA TYR A 511 7.23 11.16 -17.66
C TYR A 511 8.31 12.03 -16.98
N TYR A 512 9.54 12.00 -17.50
CA TYR A 512 10.63 12.85 -16.99
C TYR A 512 10.40 14.34 -17.20
N GLU A 513 9.73 14.73 -18.28
CA GLU A 513 9.27 16.11 -18.48
C GLU A 513 8.21 16.52 -17.45
N THR A 514 7.24 15.65 -17.18
CA THR A 514 6.23 15.86 -16.14
C THR A 514 6.86 16.01 -14.76
N ILE A 515 7.87 15.21 -14.40
CA ILE A 515 8.61 15.38 -13.14
C ILE A 515 9.20 16.80 -13.05
N ARG A 516 9.88 17.26 -14.09
CA ARG A 516 10.47 18.61 -14.09
C ARG A 516 9.42 19.71 -13.94
N SER A 517 8.29 19.60 -14.65
CA SER A 517 7.25 20.63 -14.62
C SER A 517 6.50 20.66 -13.29
N MET A 518 6.33 19.52 -12.63
CA MET A 518 5.54 19.40 -11.40
C MET A 518 6.38 19.56 -10.14
N VAL A 519 7.55 18.93 -10.07
CA VAL A 519 8.41 18.91 -8.87
C VAL A 519 9.39 20.08 -8.85
N GLY A 520 9.85 20.55 -10.02
CA GLY A 520 10.79 21.67 -10.13
C GLY A 520 10.33 22.93 -9.38
N PRO A 521 9.09 23.43 -9.59
CA PRO A 521 8.57 24.59 -8.87
C PRO A 521 8.49 24.39 -7.35
N GLU A 522 8.21 23.16 -6.89
CA GLU A 522 8.15 22.86 -5.46
C GLU A 522 9.54 22.88 -4.83
N LEU A 523 10.56 22.33 -5.49
CA LEU A 523 11.95 22.38 -5.04
C LEU A 523 12.46 23.83 -4.95
N GLU A 524 12.14 24.66 -5.96
CA GLU A 524 12.45 26.10 -5.93
C GLU A 524 11.73 26.81 -4.78
N ARG A 525 10.44 26.50 -4.55
CA ARG A 525 9.64 27.05 -3.45
C ARG A 525 10.21 26.68 -2.08
N GLN A 526 10.78 25.49 -1.94
CA GLN A 526 11.45 25.02 -0.71
C GLN A 526 12.92 25.49 -0.61
N ALA A 527 13.43 26.22 -1.61
CA ALA A 527 14.84 26.65 -1.72
C ALA A 527 15.86 25.48 -1.76
N LEU A 528 15.47 24.35 -2.35
CA LEU A 528 16.24 23.11 -2.45
C LEU A 528 16.99 23.04 -3.78
N LYS A 529 18.06 23.84 -3.90
CA LYS A 529 18.81 23.99 -5.17
C LYS A 529 19.58 22.72 -5.56
N GLU A 530 20.17 22.00 -4.61
CA GLU A 530 20.93 20.78 -4.91
C GLU A 530 20.00 19.67 -5.44
N GLU A 531 18.83 19.51 -4.82
CA GLU A 531 17.80 18.57 -5.21
C GLU A 531 17.23 18.92 -6.59
N TYR A 532 17.04 20.20 -6.88
CA TYR A 532 16.62 20.67 -8.21
C TYR A 532 17.63 20.26 -9.29
N ASP A 533 18.92 20.51 -9.05
CA ASP A 533 19.98 20.15 -10.00
C ASP A 533 20.11 18.63 -10.15
N TRP A 534 19.94 17.89 -9.05
CA TRP A 534 19.88 16.43 -9.06
C TRP A 534 18.71 15.91 -9.90
N MET A 535 17.50 16.47 -9.72
CA MET A 535 16.31 16.14 -10.51
C MET A 535 16.55 16.42 -12.00
N MET A 536 17.10 17.57 -12.35
CA MET A 536 17.38 17.93 -13.75
C MET A 536 18.34 16.95 -14.42
N LYS A 537 19.40 16.53 -13.71
CA LYS A 537 20.35 15.52 -14.18
C LYS A 537 19.69 14.16 -14.41
N HIS A 538 18.88 13.69 -13.45
CA HIS A 538 18.29 12.35 -13.49
C HIS A 538 17.05 12.25 -14.40
N THR A 539 16.46 13.37 -14.78
CA THR A 539 15.34 13.43 -15.72
C THR A 539 15.75 13.80 -17.15
N ALA A 540 17.04 13.96 -17.45
CA ALA A 540 17.49 14.28 -18.82
C ALA A 540 16.91 13.29 -19.85
N PRO A 541 16.43 13.73 -21.03
CA PRO A 541 15.81 12.83 -21.99
C PRO A 541 16.80 11.77 -22.49
N PHE A 542 16.32 10.55 -22.71
CA PHE A 542 17.05 9.53 -23.45
C PHE A 542 17.08 9.88 -24.94
N LEU A 543 18.25 9.73 -25.57
CA LEU A 543 18.41 9.96 -27.00
C LEU A 543 17.64 8.88 -27.78
N THR A 544 16.79 9.30 -28.71
CA THR A 544 16.22 8.39 -29.71
C THR A 544 17.29 8.05 -30.75
N ALA A 545 17.27 6.84 -31.31
CA ALA A 545 18.25 6.38 -32.29
C ALA A 545 18.33 7.21 -33.60
N GLY A 546 17.52 8.27 -33.75
CA GLY A 546 17.59 9.24 -34.85
C GLY A 546 18.14 10.62 -34.47
N ALA A 547 18.26 10.97 -33.18
CA ALA A 547 18.67 12.31 -32.74
C ALA A 547 20.20 12.54 -32.86
N SER A 548 21.00 11.47 -32.88
CA SER A 548 22.46 11.56 -33.04
C SER A 548 22.89 12.15 -34.38
N ALA A 549 22.02 12.15 -35.40
CA ALA A 549 22.32 12.71 -36.71
C ALA A 549 22.20 14.25 -36.78
N VAL A 550 21.45 14.88 -35.85
CA VAL A 550 21.17 16.32 -35.88
C VAL A 550 22.16 17.12 -35.01
N ILE A 551 22.74 16.50 -33.99
CA ILE A 551 23.66 17.20 -33.07
C ILE A 551 25.07 17.35 -33.68
N SER A 552 25.52 16.41 -34.55
CA SER A 552 26.84 16.52 -35.19
C SER A 552 26.92 17.59 -36.29
N SER A 553 25.78 18.01 -36.86
CA SER A 553 25.72 19.00 -37.94
C SER A 553 25.64 20.44 -37.44
N VAL A 554 25.29 20.67 -36.15
CA VAL A 554 25.23 22.02 -35.56
C VAL A 554 26.57 22.45 -34.95
N THR A 555 27.44 21.51 -34.54
CA THR A 555 28.76 21.83 -33.97
C THR A 555 29.85 22.06 -35.01
N LEU A 556 29.64 21.73 -36.29
CA LEU A 556 30.63 21.92 -37.36
C LEU A 556 30.55 23.28 -38.07
N LEU A 557 29.55 24.12 -37.78
CA LEU A 557 29.31 25.38 -38.49
C LEU A 557 29.86 26.64 -37.79
N VAL A 558 30.53 26.50 -36.64
CA VAL A 558 31.02 27.66 -35.84
C VAL A 558 32.54 27.92 -35.94
N THR A 559 33.31 27.11 -36.66
CA THR A 559 34.79 27.26 -36.68
C THR A 559 35.45 27.45 -38.05
N VAL A 560 34.75 27.95 -39.07
CA VAL A 560 35.40 28.35 -40.34
C VAL A 560 34.91 29.72 -40.83
N LEU A 561 35.53 30.77 -40.31
CA LEU A 561 35.62 32.09 -40.94
C LEU A 561 37.10 32.51 -40.94
N PRO A 562 37.85 32.32 -42.04
CA PRO A 562 39.18 32.89 -42.17
C PRO A 562 39.08 34.34 -42.68
N SER A 563 39.51 35.27 -41.83
CA SER A 563 40.41 36.39 -42.16
C SER A 563 40.56 36.75 -43.65
N VAL A 564 39.63 37.54 -44.21
CA VAL A 564 39.87 38.38 -45.40
C VAL A 564 38.99 39.63 -45.29
N LEU A 565 39.53 40.73 -44.74
CA LEU A 565 39.07 42.12 -44.99
C LEU A 565 39.94 43.09 -44.18
N LEU A 566 41.22 43.22 -44.56
CA LEU A 566 42.06 44.37 -44.19
C LEU A 566 43.31 44.39 -45.08
N TYR A 567 43.11 44.68 -46.37
CA TYR A 567 44.13 45.28 -47.24
C TYR A 567 43.40 45.84 -48.47
N ASN A 568 43.05 47.13 -48.40
CA ASN A 568 43.00 48.10 -49.51
C ASN A 568 42.21 49.33 -49.07
N LEU A 569 42.89 50.22 -48.33
CA LEU A 569 42.68 51.67 -48.35
C LEU A 569 43.93 52.32 -47.71
N LEU A 570 44.73 52.94 -48.59
CA LEU A 570 45.96 53.71 -48.41
C LEU A 570 47.29 52.95 -48.28
#